data_AF-A0A9N8I0D0-F1
#
_entry.id   AF-A0A9N8I0D0-F1
#
_cell.length_a   1.000
_cell.length_b   1.000
_cell.length_c   1.000
_cell.angle_alpha   90.00
_cell.angle_beta   90.00
_cell.angle_gamma   90.00
#
_symmetry.space_group_name_H-M   'P 1'
#
loop_
_entity.id
_entity.type
_entity.pdbx_description
1 polymer ?
#
loop_
_entity_poly.entity_id
_entity_poly.type
_entity_poly.pdbx_seq_one_letter_code
_entity_poly.pdbx_strand_id
1 'polypeptide(L)'
;MPSSVCTKEAFKVFQAKNGYMFPFNSVKATRTSFHTRWVLMFNRGEKPLFCPSRHQLVPASTFLLEDLQHLIIEGQAIPLPPDYCEIADCMYYWGRTMDHRWYYDVVNFFSSILSPTPHPNGINKKCLFRYILSLYVQTRLDFNWFVVQQWHNYFDLLYVQTDDFFFLATSSTSFVRNHLMAATYPQHSAEDSVSDYMDENMSEVTPEVVRSAEE
;
A
#
# COMPACT_ATOMS: atom_id res chain seq x y z
N MET A 1 12.65 -16.79 -35.58
CA MET A 1 13.49 -17.54 -34.63
C MET A 1 12.63 -18.64 -34.03
N PRO A 2 13.05 -19.91 -34.01
CA PRO A 2 12.27 -20.94 -33.35
C PRO A 2 12.18 -20.60 -31.87
N SER A 3 10.97 -20.34 -31.37
CA SER A 3 10.68 -20.24 -29.94
C SER A 3 11.15 -21.54 -29.29
N SER A 4 12.14 -21.46 -28.41
CA SER A 4 12.56 -22.57 -27.58
C SER A 4 11.37 -22.97 -26.73
N VAL A 5 10.66 -24.02 -27.15
CA VAL A 5 9.48 -24.52 -26.44
C VAL A 5 9.97 -25.07 -25.10
N CYS A 6 9.45 -24.53 -24.00
CA CYS A 6 9.70 -25.06 -22.67
C CYS A 6 9.29 -26.53 -22.59
N THR A 7 10.27 -27.45 -22.57
CA THR A 7 9.97 -28.88 -22.46
C THR A 7 9.57 -29.23 -21.03
N LYS A 8 8.72 -30.24 -20.89
CA LYS A 8 8.28 -30.76 -19.59
C LYS A 8 9.47 -31.23 -18.74
N GLU A 9 10.49 -31.78 -19.38
CA GLU A 9 11.72 -32.24 -18.76
C GLU A 9 12.53 -31.07 -18.19
N ALA A 10 12.66 -29.97 -18.93
CA ALA A 10 13.32 -28.76 -18.45
C ALA A 10 12.63 -28.19 -17.21
N PHE A 11 11.29 -28.12 -17.22
CA PHE A 11 10.52 -27.67 -16.05
C PHE A 11 10.75 -28.58 -14.83
N LYS A 12 10.73 -29.91 -15.01
CA LYS A 12 10.99 -30.86 -13.92
C LYS A 12 12.39 -30.69 -13.32
N VAL A 13 13.42 -30.52 -14.16
CA VAL A 13 14.79 -30.27 -13.69
C VAL A 13 14.86 -28.97 -12.91
N PHE A 14 14.23 -27.91 -13.43
CA PHE A 14 14.15 -26.63 -12.75
C PHE A 14 13.43 -26.75 -11.39
N GLN A 15 12.28 -27.42 -11.35
CA GLN A 15 11.50 -27.61 -10.13
C GLN A 15 12.24 -28.48 -9.10
N ALA A 16 12.96 -29.51 -9.53
CA ALA A 16 13.78 -30.31 -8.63
C ALA A 16 14.92 -29.49 -8.02
N LYS A 17 15.51 -28.59 -8.80
CA LYS A 17 16.64 -27.74 -8.37
C LYS A 17 16.20 -26.55 -7.51
N ASN A 18 15.08 -25.90 -7.83
CA ASN A 18 14.67 -24.63 -7.23
C ASN A 18 13.34 -24.71 -6.47
N GLY A 19 12.63 -25.83 -6.52
CA GLY A 19 11.29 -25.94 -5.93
C GLY A 19 11.27 -25.89 -4.40
N TYR A 20 12.43 -26.04 -3.73
CA TYR A 20 12.55 -25.92 -2.27
C TYR A 20 12.88 -24.49 -1.81
N MET A 21 13.26 -23.58 -2.71
CA MET A 21 13.62 -22.20 -2.38
C MET A 21 12.46 -21.24 -2.65
N PHE A 22 12.41 -20.17 -1.85
CA PHE A 22 11.51 -19.05 -2.09
C PHE A 22 11.94 -18.29 -3.37
N PRO A 23 11.01 -17.81 -4.22
CA PRO A 23 9.55 -17.91 -4.10
C PRO A 23 8.92 -19.18 -4.68
N PHE A 24 9.67 -20.02 -5.38
CA PHE A 24 9.13 -21.15 -6.14
C PHE A 24 8.40 -22.18 -5.26
N ASN A 25 8.87 -22.39 -4.03
CA ASN A 25 8.23 -23.28 -3.05
C ASN A 25 6.84 -22.80 -2.59
N SER A 26 6.55 -21.51 -2.77
CA SER A 26 5.32 -20.85 -2.31
C SER A 26 4.34 -20.61 -3.45
N VAL A 27 4.74 -20.88 -4.69
CA VAL A 27 3.90 -20.74 -5.89
C VAL A 27 3.27 -22.08 -6.23
N LYS A 28 1.97 -22.10 -6.50
CA LYS A 28 1.29 -23.31 -6.96
C LYS A 28 1.89 -23.78 -8.29
N ALA A 29 2.31 -25.03 -8.35
CA ALA A 29 2.88 -25.63 -9.55
C ALA A 29 2.04 -26.84 -10.00
N THR A 30 1.87 -26.97 -11.31
CA THR A 30 1.35 -28.17 -11.97
C THR A 30 2.51 -29.11 -12.32
N ARG A 31 2.23 -30.20 -13.05
CA ARG A 31 3.27 -31.12 -13.56
C ARG A 31 4.20 -30.47 -14.59
N THR A 32 3.84 -29.33 -15.15
CA THR A 32 4.52 -28.72 -16.31
C THR A 32 4.72 -27.21 -16.20
N SER A 33 4.12 -26.55 -15.20
CA SER A 33 4.13 -25.08 -15.14
C SER A 33 3.85 -24.54 -13.75
N PHE A 34 4.34 -23.33 -13.47
CA PHE A 34 3.86 -22.51 -12.36
C PHE A 34 2.55 -21.81 -12.71
N HIS A 35 1.63 -21.75 -11.74
CA HIS A 35 0.40 -20.98 -11.83
C HIS A 35 0.49 -19.75 -10.93
N THR A 36 0.74 -18.59 -11.54
CA THR A 36 0.80 -17.29 -10.86
C THR A 36 0.00 -16.25 -11.65
N ARG A 37 -0.45 -15.20 -10.95
CA ARG A 37 -1.19 -14.07 -11.54
C ARG A 37 -0.26 -12.94 -11.98
N TRP A 38 0.89 -12.82 -11.32
CA TRP A 38 1.86 -11.77 -11.54
C TRP A 38 3.26 -12.36 -11.65
N VAL A 39 4.06 -11.77 -12.52
CA VAL A 39 5.49 -12.05 -12.61
C VAL A 39 6.30 -10.78 -12.46
N LEU A 40 7.43 -10.91 -11.77
CA LEU A 40 8.47 -9.89 -11.74
C LEU A 40 9.42 -10.14 -12.90
N MET A 41 9.41 -9.26 -13.89
CA MET A 41 10.27 -9.32 -15.06
C MET A 41 11.57 -8.55 -14.83
N PHE A 42 12.69 -9.13 -15.23
CA PHE A 42 13.99 -8.45 -15.23
C PHE A 42 14.20 -7.69 -16.53
N ASN A 43 14.35 -6.37 -16.46
CA ASN A 43 14.80 -5.59 -17.61
C ASN A 43 16.34 -5.63 -17.67
N ARG A 44 16.88 -6.29 -18.71
CA ARG A 44 18.32 -6.35 -18.97
C ARG A 44 18.85 -5.15 -19.76
N GLY A 45 17.96 -4.28 -20.26
CA GLY A 45 18.33 -3.08 -21.00
C GLY A 45 18.79 -1.92 -20.10
N GLU A 46 19.07 -0.78 -20.74
CA GLU A 46 19.34 0.46 -20.04
C GLU A 46 18.16 0.84 -19.13
N LYS A 47 18.47 1.36 -17.94
CA LYS A 47 17.42 1.84 -17.01
C LYS A 47 16.62 2.92 -17.74
N PRO A 48 15.29 2.76 -17.91
CA PRO A 48 14.49 3.82 -18.49
C PRO A 48 14.59 5.07 -17.61
N LEU A 49 14.72 6.26 -18.22
CA LEU A 49 14.86 7.53 -17.50
C LEU A 49 13.74 7.73 -16.44
N PHE A 50 12.56 7.20 -16.70
CA PHE A 50 11.37 7.37 -15.86
C PHE A 50 11.01 6.12 -15.03
N CYS A 51 11.81 5.05 -15.09
CA CYS A 51 11.57 3.83 -14.32
C CYS A 51 12.80 3.55 -13.46
N PRO A 52 12.81 3.96 -12.18
CA PRO A 52 13.96 3.77 -11.30
C PRO A 52 14.24 2.29 -11.04
N SER A 53 13.23 1.43 -11.17
CA SER A 53 13.38 -0.02 -11.02
C SER A 53 13.86 -0.69 -12.31
N ARG A 54 14.83 -1.60 -12.17
CA ARG A 54 15.21 -2.56 -13.24
C ARG A 54 14.21 -3.70 -13.40
N HIS A 55 13.16 -3.72 -12.58
CA HIS A 55 12.17 -4.77 -12.55
C HIS A 55 10.80 -4.20 -12.85
N GLN A 56 9.94 -5.03 -13.44
CA GLN A 56 8.58 -4.65 -13.77
C GLN A 56 7.62 -5.74 -13.31
N LEU A 57 6.53 -5.31 -12.67
CA LEU A 57 5.38 -6.18 -12.43
C LEU A 57 4.56 -6.27 -13.71
N VAL A 58 4.39 -7.50 -14.20
CA VAL A 58 3.62 -7.78 -15.41
C VAL A 58 2.57 -8.85 -15.08
N PRO A 59 1.31 -8.68 -15.50
CA PRO A 59 0.32 -9.74 -15.36
C PRO A 59 0.77 -10.98 -16.12
N ALA A 60 0.70 -12.15 -15.49
CA ALA A 60 1.08 -13.42 -16.11
C ALA A 60 0.25 -13.72 -17.37
N SER A 61 -0.99 -13.21 -17.44
CA SER A 61 -1.89 -13.31 -18.60
C SER A 61 -1.39 -12.56 -19.85
N THR A 62 -0.33 -11.76 -19.73
CA THR A 62 0.31 -11.08 -20.88
C THR A 62 1.08 -12.06 -21.76
N PHE A 63 1.41 -13.24 -21.24
CA PHE A 63 2.21 -14.26 -21.92
C PHE A 63 1.37 -15.51 -22.21
N LEU A 64 1.74 -16.22 -23.28
CA LEU A 64 1.32 -17.61 -23.42
C LEU A 64 1.98 -18.45 -22.32
N LEU A 65 1.31 -19.51 -21.89
CA LEU A 65 1.79 -20.34 -20.77
C LEU A 65 3.21 -20.87 -21.02
N GLU A 66 3.48 -21.34 -22.24
CA GLU A 66 4.79 -21.91 -22.63
C GLU A 66 5.90 -20.85 -22.60
N ASP A 67 5.63 -19.65 -23.11
CA ASP A 67 6.57 -18.53 -23.09
C ASP A 67 6.86 -18.10 -21.65
N LEU A 68 5.83 -18.01 -20.80
CA LEU A 68 6.01 -17.65 -19.41
C LEU A 68 6.89 -18.66 -18.67
N GLN A 69 6.65 -19.96 -18.89
CA GLN A 69 7.48 -20.99 -18.26
C GLN A 69 8.93 -20.93 -18.77
N HIS A 70 9.13 -20.70 -20.07
CA HIS A 70 10.45 -20.51 -20.63
C HIS A 70 11.18 -19.32 -19.94
N LEU A 71 10.51 -18.17 -19.80
CA LEU A 71 11.07 -17.00 -19.12
C LEU A 71 11.41 -17.27 -17.65
N ILE A 72 10.60 -18.05 -16.94
CA ILE A 72 10.86 -18.43 -15.54
C ILE A 72 12.08 -19.35 -15.45
N ILE A 73 12.17 -20.37 -16.31
CA ILE A 73 13.28 -21.34 -16.31
C ILE A 73 14.62 -20.65 -16.64
N GLU A 74 14.61 -19.70 -17.59
CA GLU A 74 15.77 -18.90 -17.98
C GLU A 74 16.14 -17.81 -16.95
N GLY A 75 15.39 -17.69 -15.84
CA GLY A 75 15.61 -16.68 -14.81
C GLY A 75 15.37 -15.24 -15.30
N GLN A 76 14.54 -15.07 -16.33
CA GLN A 76 14.13 -13.76 -16.86
C GLN A 76 12.82 -13.25 -16.23
N ALA A 77 12.06 -14.16 -15.61
CA ALA A 77 10.85 -13.87 -14.85
C ALA A 77 10.88 -14.60 -13.51
N ILE A 78 10.33 -13.97 -12.47
CA ILE A 78 10.07 -14.64 -11.20
C ILE A 78 8.56 -14.66 -10.94
N PRO A 79 7.96 -15.84 -10.71
CA PRO A 79 6.57 -15.93 -10.34
C PRO A 79 6.35 -15.37 -8.93
N LEU A 80 5.35 -14.50 -8.76
CA LEU A 80 4.99 -13.99 -7.45
C LEU A 80 4.20 -15.05 -6.66
N PRO A 81 4.48 -15.23 -5.35
CA PRO A 81 3.62 -15.97 -4.45
C PRO A 81 2.22 -15.33 -4.31
N PRO A 82 1.21 -16.06 -3.80
CA PRO A 82 -0.16 -15.57 -3.67
C PRO A 82 -0.29 -14.25 -2.91
N ASP A 83 0.35 -14.11 -1.74
CA ASP A 83 0.29 -12.89 -0.93
C ASP A 83 0.90 -11.68 -1.65
N TYR A 84 1.92 -11.90 -2.47
CA TYR A 84 2.55 -10.86 -3.28
C TYR A 84 1.67 -10.47 -4.47
N CYS A 85 0.90 -11.42 -5.02
CA CYS A 85 -0.06 -11.13 -6.08
C CYS A 85 -1.17 -10.19 -5.62
N GLU A 86 -1.65 -10.35 -4.38
CA GLU A 86 -2.67 -9.47 -3.78
C GLU A 86 -2.17 -8.02 -3.68
N ILE A 87 -0.93 -7.85 -3.22
CA ILE A 87 -0.27 -6.55 -3.19
C ILE A 87 -0.06 -6.02 -4.61
N ALA A 88 0.39 -6.86 -5.54
CA ALA A 88 0.61 -6.46 -6.94
C ALA A 88 -0.68 -5.97 -7.61
N ASP A 89 -1.82 -6.61 -7.35
CA ASP A 89 -3.12 -6.13 -7.83
C ASP A 89 -3.44 -4.72 -7.32
N CYS A 90 -3.38 -4.55 -5.99
CA CYS A 90 -3.64 -3.26 -5.35
C CYS A 90 -2.71 -2.18 -5.88
N MET A 91 -1.42 -2.47 -5.98
CA MET A 91 -0.41 -1.55 -6.51
C MET A 91 -0.66 -1.20 -7.96
N TYR A 92 -0.97 -2.19 -8.80
CA TYR A 92 -1.11 -1.97 -10.23
C TYR A 92 -2.36 -1.15 -10.56
N TYR A 93 -3.50 -1.47 -9.94
CA TYR A 93 -4.78 -0.82 -10.25
C TYR A 93 -5.03 0.48 -9.48
N TRP A 94 -4.52 0.60 -8.25
CA TRP A 94 -4.81 1.73 -7.37
C TRP A 94 -3.55 2.42 -6.82
N GLY A 95 -2.56 1.67 -6.35
CA GLY A 95 -1.33 2.25 -5.78
C GLY A 95 -0.61 3.18 -6.77
N ARG A 96 -0.55 2.81 -8.06
CA ARG A 96 0.04 3.63 -9.13
C ARG A 96 -0.63 4.99 -9.29
N THR A 97 -1.95 5.06 -9.16
CA THR A 97 -2.69 6.34 -9.30
C THR A 97 -2.58 7.20 -8.05
N MET A 98 -2.32 6.58 -6.90
CA MET A 98 -2.16 7.27 -5.62
C MET A 98 -0.77 7.86 -5.45
N ASP A 99 0.26 7.03 -5.68
CA ASP A 99 1.65 7.43 -5.52
C ASP A 99 2.57 6.56 -6.39
N HIS A 100 3.06 7.14 -7.49
CA HIS A 100 3.98 6.47 -8.39
C HIS A 100 5.27 6.03 -7.71
N ARG A 101 5.79 6.81 -6.75
CA ARG A 101 7.03 6.47 -6.04
C ARG A 101 6.80 5.24 -5.17
N TRP A 102 5.70 5.22 -4.43
CA TRP A 102 5.32 4.06 -3.63
C TRP A 102 5.23 2.79 -4.47
N TYR A 103 4.58 2.84 -5.64
CA TYR A 103 4.55 1.70 -6.57
C TYR A 103 5.97 1.19 -6.90
N TYR A 104 6.89 2.08 -7.25
CA TYR A 104 8.27 1.69 -7.58
C TYR A 104 9.04 1.15 -6.38
N ASP A 105 8.81 1.69 -5.18
CA ASP A 105 9.41 1.19 -3.95
C ASP A 105 8.93 -0.24 -3.64
N VAL A 106 7.65 -0.54 -3.86
CA VAL A 106 7.12 -1.91 -3.75
C VAL A 106 7.76 -2.85 -4.77
N VAL A 107 7.89 -2.43 -6.04
CA VAL A 107 8.53 -3.26 -7.08
C VAL A 107 10.01 -3.51 -6.75
N ASN A 108 10.71 -2.51 -6.24
CA ASN A 108 12.11 -2.64 -5.80
C ASN A 108 12.24 -3.59 -4.60
N PHE A 109 11.30 -3.52 -3.66
CA PHE A 109 11.24 -4.42 -2.52
C PHE A 109 10.94 -5.86 -2.94
N PHE A 110 10.02 -6.08 -3.88
CA PHE A 110 9.81 -7.40 -4.45
C PHE A 110 11.08 -7.94 -5.11
N SER A 111 11.78 -7.11 -5.86
CA SER A 111 13.06 -7.48 -6.44
C SER A 111 14.10 -7.88 -5.38
N SER A 112 14.21 -7.15 -4.28
CA SER A 112 15.22 -7.45 -3.26
C SER A 112 14.96 -8.78 -2.54
N ILE A 113 13.70 -9.10 -2.27
CA ILE A 113 13.33 -10.33 -1.55
C ILE A 113 13.27 -11.55 -2.46
N LEU A 114 12.79 -11.36 -3.69
CA LEU A 114 12.65 -12.44 -4.66
C LEU A 114 13.97 -12.73 -5.39
N SER A 115 15.00 -11.91 -5.17
CA SER A 115 16.35 -12.11 -5.70
C SER A 115 16.91 -13.49 -5.30
N PRO A 116 17.79 -14.12 -6.11
CA PRO A 116 18.29 -15.49 -5.89
C PRO A 116 19.12 -15.71 -4.62
N THR A 117 19.23 -14.70 -3.74
CA THR A 117 19.85 -14.89 -2.43
C THR A 117 19.00 -15.86 -1.61
N PRO A 118 19.59 -16.93 -1.06
CA PRO A 118 18.82 -17.97 -0.39
C PRO A 118 18.09 -17.42 0.83
N HIS A 119 16.77 -17.29 0.69
CA HIS A 119 15.85 -17.08 1.80
C HIS A 119 15.05 -18.36 1.96
N PRO A 120 15.36 -19.20 2.97
CA PRO A 120 14.67 -20.48 3.15
C PRO A 120 13.18 -20.28 3.40
N ASN A 121 12.82 -19.15 4.01
CA ASN A 121 11.46 -18.79 4.36
C ASN A 121 11.10 -17.44 3.73
N GLY A 122 9.90 -17.35 3.16
CA GLY A 122 9.32 -16.07 2.76
C GLY A 122 8.98 -15.20 3.97
N ILE A 123 8.55 -13.97 3.70
CA ILE A 123 8.05 -13.06 4.75
C ILE A 123 6.60 -13.44 5.08
N ASN A 124 6.27 -13.52 6.37
CA ASN A 124 4.89 -13.71 6.81
C ASN A 124 3.97 -12.61 6.26
N LYS A 125 2.76 -12.97 5.79
CA LYS A 125 1.76 -12.07 5.19
C LYS A 125 1.57 -10.76 5.96
N LYS A 126 1.43 -10.82 7.29
CA LYS A 126 1.24 -9.62 8.13
C LYS A 126 2.44 -8.68 8.08
N CYS A 127 3.65 -9.22 8.22
CA CYS A 127 4.89 -8.46 8.16
C CYS A 127 5.10 -7.86 6.77
N LEU A 128 4.80 -8.63 5.73
CA LEU A 128 4.85 -8.19 4.34
C LEU A 128 3.92 -6.98 4.14
N PHE A 129 2.65 -7.11 4.51
CA PHE A 129 1.65 -6.05 4.34
C PHE A 129 2.02 -4.79 5.12
N ARG A 130 2.42 -4.96 6.38
CA ARG A 130 2.89 -3.86 7.22
C ARG A 130 4.07 -3.14 6.58
N TYR A 131 5.07 -3.87 6.10
CA TYR A 131 6.25 -3.27 5.52
C TYR A 131 5.88 -2.43 4.28
N ILE A 132 5.12 -3.00 3.35
CA ILE A 132 4.68 -2.30 2.14
C ILE A 132 3.93 -1.00 2.45
N LEU A 133 3.03 -1.03 3.44
CA LEU A 133 2.29 0.16 3.85
C LEU A 133 3.17 1.16 4.59
N SER A 134 4.15 0.68 5.36
CA SER A 134 5.08 1.55 6.07
C SER A 134 5.94 2.38 5.12
N LEU A 135 6.28 1.85 3.93
CA LEU A 135 6.96 2.62 2.88
C LEU A 135 6.16 3.87 2.52
N TYR A 136 4.85 3.73 2.33
CA TYR A 136 3.97 4.86 2.03
C TYR A 136 3.86 5.83 3.22
N VAL A 137 3.60 5.30 4.42
CA VAL A 137 3.34 6.10 5.63
C VAL A 137 4.56 6.93 6.02
N GLN A 138 5.75 6.33 6.02
CA GLN A 138 6.99 7.00 6.41
C GLN A 138 7.35 8.14 5.45
N THR A 139 7.18 7.92 4.14
CA THR A 139 7.43 8.95 3.12
C THR A 139 6.47 10.13 3.22
N ARG A 140 5.25 9.93 3.75
CA ARG A 140 4.23 10.99 3.84
C ARG A 140 4.20 11.74 5.15
N LEU A 141 4.72 11.16 6.23
CA LEU A 141 4.69 11.76 7.57
C LEU A 141 6.04 12.36 7.99
N ASP A 142 7.00 12.50 7.08
CA ASP A 142 8.34 13.06 7.32
C ASP A 142 9.01 12.52 8.59
N PHE A 143 8.86 11.21 8.85
CA PHE A 143 9.38 10.53 10.05
C PHE A 143 8.88 11.08 11.39
N ASN A 144 7.66 11.63 11.47
CA ASN A 144 7.01 11.86 12.77
C ASN A 144 6.78 10.51 13.48
N TRP A 145 7.76 10.10 14.30
CA TRP A 145 7.82 8.78 14.90
C TRP A 145 6.58 8.47 15.74
N PHE A 146 6.00 9.49 16.39
CA PHE A 146 4.82 9.33 17.22
C PHE A 146 3.60 8.95 16.38
N VAL A 147 3.37 9.65 15.26
CA VAL A 147 2.28 9.35 14.34
C VAL A 147 2.50 8.01 13.64
N VAL A 148 3.75 7.68 13.28
CA VAL A 148 4.10 6.36 12.73
C VAL A 148 3.81 5.24 13.74
N GLN A 149 4.09 5.45 15.03
CA GLN A 149 3.76 4.49 16.07
C GLN A 149 2.23 4.34 16.25
N GLN A 150 1.49 5.44 16.19
CA GLN A 150 0.01 5.39 16.18
C GLN A 150 -0.51 4.61 14.98
N TRP A 151 0.09 4.81 13.80
CA TRP A 151 -0.24 4.03 12.61
C TRP A 151 0.07 2.54 12.79
N HIS A 152 1.19 2.17 13.41
CA HIS A 152 1.50 0.77 13.68
C HIS A 152 0.45 0.10 14.58
N ASN A 153 0.02 0.79 15.65
CA ASN A 153 -1.05 0.30 16.54
C ASN A 153 -2.39 0.18 15.78
N TYR A 154 -2.70 1.18 14.95
CA TYR A 154 -3.91 1.19 14.12
C TYR A 154 -3.91 0.03 13.11
N PHE A 155 -2.79 -0.18 12.41
CA PHE A 155 -2.60 -1.31 11.49
C PHE A 155 -2.78 -2.64 12.22
N ASP A 156 -2.24 -2.79 13.43
CA ASP A 156 -2.37 -4.02 14.20
C ASP A 156 -3.82 -4.35 14.56
N LEU A 157 -4.59 -3.34 14.96
CA LEU A 157 -6.02 -3.51 15.24
C LEU A 157 -6.81 -3.84 13.96
N LEU A 158 -6.52 -3.16 12.84
CA LEU A 158 -7.18 -3.43 11.57
C LEU A 158 -6.87 -4.82 11.02
N TYR A 159 -5.62 -5.26 11.12
CA TYR A 159 -5.20 -6.56 10.58
C TYR A 159 -5.88 -7.73 11.32
N VAL A 160 -6.29 -7.54 12.58
CA VAL A 160 -7.11 -8.53 13.30
C VAL A 160 -8.52 -8.65 12.69
N GLN A 161 -9.04 -7.57 12.09
CA GLN A 161 -10.38 -7.54 11.52
C GLN A 161 -10.42 -8.01 10.06
N THR A 162 -9.34 -7.78 9.30
CA THR A 162 -9.27 -8.14 7.88
C THR A 162 -7.84 -8.41 7.45
N ASP A 163 -7.68 -9.40 6.57
CA ASP A 163 -6.43 -9.73 5.89
C ASP A 163 -6.43 -9.31 4.41
N ASP A 164 -7.36 -8.44 4.00
CA ASP A 164 -7.43 -7.85 2.66
C ASP A 164 -6.50 -6.64 2.55
N PHE A 165 -5.50 -6.74 1.69
CA PHE A 165 -4.47 -5.73 1.51
C PHE A 165 -5.04 -4.41 0.99
N PHE A 166 -6.02 -4.44 0.09
CA PHE A 166 -6.61 -3.23 -0.47
C PHE A 166 -7.34 -2.42 0.60
N PHE A 167 -8.10 -3.08 1.47
CA PHE A 167 -8.75 -2.45 2.61
C PHE A 167 -7.72 -1.85 3.58
N LEU A 168 -6.67 -2.60 3.91
CA LEU A 168 -5.59 -2.10 4.78
C LEU A 168 -4.87 -0.89 4.17
N ALA A 169 -4.70 -0.88 2.84
CA ALA A 169 -4.03 0.18 2.10
C ALA A 169 -4.86 1.48 2.04
N THR A 170 -6.14 1.36 1.72
CA THR A 170 -7.09 2.49 1.69
C THR A 170 -7.29 3.07 3.10
N SER A 171 -7.38 2.23 4.11
CA SER A 171 -7.47 2.65 5.52
C SER A 171 -6.20 3.35 6.00
N SER A 172 -5.02 2.78 5.72
CA SER A 172 -3.73 3.41 6.06
C SER A 172 -3.54 4.75 5.37
N THR A 173 -3.97 4.86 4.12
CA THR A 173 -3.90 6.13 3.37
C THR A 173 -4.84 7.18 3.96
N SER A 174 -6.02 6.78 4.39
CA SER A 174 -6.99 7.68 5.05
C SER A 174 -6.48 8.14 6.41
N PHE A 175 -5.85 7.26 7.18
CA PHE A 175 -5.14 7.61 8.42
C PHE A 175 -4.11 8.72 8.18
N VAL A 176 -3.20 8.53 7.22
CA VAL A 176 -2.17 9.52 6.87
C VAL A 176 -2.80 10.85 6.46
N ARG A 177 -3.82 10.81 5.59
CA ARG A 177 -4.52 12.03 5.13
C ARG A 177 -5.11 12.82 6.28
N ASN A 178 -5.80 12.15 7.21
CA ASN A 178 -6.44 12.82 8.35
C ASN A 178 -5.40 13.48 9.27
N HIS A 179 -4.26 12.83 9.51
CA HIS A 179 -3.17 13.41 10.30
C HIS A 179 -2.51 14.61 9.61
N LEU A 180 -2.32 14.56 8.28
CA LEU A 180 -1.78 15.69 7.52
C LEU A 180 -2.74 16.89 7.52
N MET A 181 -4.05 16.65 7.42
CA MET A 181 -5.07 17.70 7.47
C MET A 181 -5.12 18.36 8.85
N ALA A 182 -5.06 17.57 9.93
CA ALA A 182 -5.02 18.09 11.29
C ALA A 182 -3.75 18.91 11.59
N ALA A 183 -2.61 18.56 10.98
CA ALA A 183 -1.38 19.33 11.11
C ALA A 183 -1.40 20.66 10.32
N THR A 184 -2.12 20.70 9.18
CA THR A 184 -2.18 21.87 8.30
C THR A 184 -3.21 22.89 8.78
N TYR A 185 -4.30 22.43 9.39
CA TYR A 185 -5.33 23.26 9.99
C TYR A 185 -5.41 22.94 11.48
N PRO A 186 -4.50 23.48 12.31
CA PRO A 186 -4.75 23.54 13.75
C PRO A 186 -6.09 24.25 13.89
N GLN A 187 -7.08 23.59 14.49
CA GLN A 187 -8.34 24.26 14.78
C GLN A 187 -8.00 25.55 15.52
N HIS A 188 -8.28 26.70 14.91
CA HIS A 188 -8.39 27.97 15.62
C HIS A 188 -9.57 27.81 16.59
N SER A 189 -9.33 27.16 17.72
CA SER A 189 -10.26 27.11 18.84
C SER A 189 -10.26 28.50 19.48
N ALA A 190 -11.15 29.35 18.98
CA ALA A 190 -12.13 30.10 19.77
C ALA A 190 -11.71 30.56 21.18
N GLU A 191 -10.78 31.51 21.28
CA GLU A 191 -10.61 32.32 22.51
C GLU A 191 -10.75 33.84 22.30
N ASP A 192 -11.02 34.33 21.08
CA ASP A 192 -11.33 35.75 20.85
C ASP A 192 -12.82 35.96 20.52
N SER A 193 -13.69 35.70 21.51
CA SER A 193 -15.04 36.26 21.52
C SER A 193 -15.58 36.39 22.95
N VAL A 194 -14.83 37.06 23.82
CA VAL A 194 -15.45 37.81 24.92
C VAL A 194 -15.56 39.24 24.42
N SER A 195 -16.59 39.53 23.62
CA SER A 195 -16.91 40.91 23.28
C SER A 195 -17.54 41.57 24.50
N ASP A 196 -16.86 42.60 24.97
CA ASP A 196 -17.39 43.72 25.76
C ASP A 196 -18.82 44.09 25.34
N TYR A 197 -19.83 43.66 26.09
CA TYR A 197 -21.18 44.26 26.08
C TYR A 197 -21.90 43.91 27.39
N MET A 198 -21.51 44.57 28.48
CA MET A 198 -22.37 44.80 29.64
C MET A 198 -21.99 46.15 30.26
N ASP A 199 -22.30 47.23 29.56
CA ASP A 199 -22.44 48.54 30.18
C ASP A 199 -23.62 49.28 29.50
N GLU A 200 -24.36 50.05 30.29
CA GLU A 200 -25.52 50.89 29.93
C GLU A 200 -26.91 50.19 29.85
N ASN A 201 -27.65 50.20 30.98
CA ASN A 201 -28.86 51.04 31.17
C ASN A 201 -29.70 50.53 32.35
N MET A 202 -29.59 51.19 33.50
CA MET A 202 -30.60 51.14 34.55
C MET A 202 -30.93 52.57 35.00
N SER A 203 -31.85 53.18 34.27
CA SER A 203 -32.62 54.39 34.60
C SER A 203 -33.94 54.14 33.85
N GLU A 204 -35.12 54.10 34.46
CA GLU A 204 -35.78 55.20 35.14
C GLU A 204 -37.08 54.61 35.73
N VAL A 205 -37.30 54.76 37.03
CA VAL A 205 -38.56 54.41 37.70
C VAL A 205 -39.26 55.72 38.02
N THR A 206 -40.36 56.01 37.35
CA THR A 206 -41.34 57.01 37.77
C THR A 206 -42.69 56.33 37.97
N PRO A 207 -43.31 56.41 39.15
CA PRO A 207 -44.66 55.91 39.38
C PRO A 207 -45.72 56.92 38.92
N GLU A 208 -46.60 56.48 38.02
CA GLU A 208 -47.85 57.15 37.65
C GLU A 208 -48.85 57.08 38.82
N VAL A 209 -49.31 58.25 39.26
CA VAL A 209 -50.28 58.41 40.34
C VAL A 209 -51.47 59.23 39.81
N VAL A 210 -52.60 58.52 39.67
CA VAL A 210 -53.97 58.91 40.09
C VAL A 210 -54.91 59.64 39.12
N ARG A 211 -55.91 58.84 38.68
CA ARG A 211 -57.38 58.96 38.74
C ARG A 211 -58.13 60.18 38.16
N SER A 212 -59.16 59.83 37.36
CA SER A 212 -60.63 60.06 37.53
C SER A 212 -61.21 60.32 36.13
N ALA A 213 -62.07 59.51 35.51
CA ALA A 213 -63.41 59.00 35.87
C ALA A 213 -64.50 60.10 35.93
N GLU A 214 -65.34 60.06 34.88
CA GLU A 214 -66.80 60.27 34.82
C GLU A 214 -67.43 61.68 34.86
N GLU A 215 -68.38 61.82 33.92
CA GLU A 215 -69.47 62.80 33.69
C GLU A 215 -69.20 64.18 33.10
#